data_AF-A0A3E0Q8M0-F1
#
_entry.id   AF-A0A3E0Q8M0-F1
#
_cell.length_a   1.000
_cell.length_b   1.000
_cell.length_c   1.000
_cell.angle_alpha   90.00
_cell.angle_beta   90.00
_cell.angle_gamma   90.00
#
_symmetry.space_group_name_H-M   'P 1'
#
loop_
_entity.id
_entity.type
_entity.pdbx_description
1 polymer ?
#
loop_
_entity_poly.entity_id
_entity_poly.type
_entity_poly.pdbx_seq_one_letter_code
_entity_poly.pdbx_strand_id
1 'polypeptide(L)'
;MGRHALATGRGEQPTSDAGSDGRSDVLRHRSGRPEPLVDRSHLVLVSECSASDDRPLRQSAIVSIHRPPKPENSSSIRSDVDPTRTGIGSDFSQPGRSGMTQSTTPLRRTGLSGRIHDFFYAEEPVYGLALVRMALPAALLLAVLRRWPHVRELYSIDGAPAPLWNSFGLEAGLPIPSAPVAVALYAAMVFFLISSSIGWMTRLSLIASLILYPYFTMLDAVGTITKYTVIGTHALLLLSLSQCGSVWSVDAWIRSARSPDGAESGPPRFAAWPRRLVQLLIGVIYIGAAVTKIHTPAFFSGDQTIFWMLEETNFYNPLGDHLAAYPAWGPIAAYLTLTWEILFLFIAWRGYGRPIMLAAGVGFHFMSWAVLGLFVFPMVVLSMYWSFVNERDVDRVRLWLARAGGSSVWSARWKRLQAMPARTRWIGPAQSAAAFALLAACTSVAAVEIEYRSDPFGERRPEGPYALKRIEPERVAELLRNDTKVKSEDKLFDFGVGTYLVGGILADRASEFNYGDTSIVQCSLVPPHEDMWVEFNLHDDQGRLIEREGQIVARGYIRPSVTYRYDESLPAGRYSWVLRYDGKEIARRDITLGGVQTVSAEVSPHR
;
A
#
# COMPACT_ATOMS: atom_id res chain seq x y z
N MET A 1 -1.19 31.01 -5.25
CA MET A 1 -2.20 32.10 -5.20
C MET A 1 -2.74 32.11 -3.78
N GLY A 2 -2.59 33.08 -2.89
CA GLY A 2 -2.00 34.42 -2.94
C GLY A 2 -2.79 35.29 -1.94
N ARG A 3 -2.09 35.83 -0.93
CA ARG A 3 -2.45 36.92 0.00
C ARG A 3 -3.12 36.54 1.34
N HIS A 4 -2.38 36.75 2.43
CA HIS A 4 -2.88 37.50 3.57
C HIS A 4 -1.77 38.40 4.15
N ALA A 5 -2.21 39.59 4.56
CA ALA A 5 -1.41 40.79 4.74
C ALA A 5 -0.79 40.92 6.13
N LEU A 6 0.36 41.59 6.15
CA LEU A 6 1.06 42.13 7.31
C LEU A 6 0.26 43.29 7.92
N ALA A 7 0.08 43.27 9.25
CA ALA A 7 -0.26 44.44 10.04
C ALA A 7 0.85 44.69 11.05
N THR A 8 1.48 45.86 10.91
CA THR A 8 2.53 46.43 11.76
C THR A 8 1.92 47.10 12.99
N GLY A 9 2.45 46.82 14.18
CA GLY A 9 2.18 47.60 15.40
C GLY A 9 3.48 47.91 16.13
N ARG A 10 3.91 49.18 16.07
CA ARG A 10 4.78 49.85 17.06
C ARG A 10 4.02 49.83 18.40
N GLY A 11 4.59 49.66 19.59
CA GLY A 11 5.87 50.11 20.12
C GLY A 11 5.53 51.07 21.28
N GLU A 12 5.73 50.64 22.53
CA GLU A 12 5.82 51.54 23.69
C GLU A 12 6.58 50.83 24.83
N GLN A 13 7.46 51.59 25.47
CA GLN A 13 8.48 51.20 26.45
C GLN A 13 8.05 51.69 27.86
N PRO A 14 8.83 51.42 28.93
CA PRO A 14 8.32 50.96 30.22
C PRO A 14 8.23 52.06 31.28
N THR A 15 7.54 51.75 32.38
CA THR A 15 7.80 52.43 33.66
C THR A 15 8.03 51.42 34.78
N SER A 16 9.10 51.71 35.49
CA SER A 16 9.62 51.11 36.71
C SER A 16 8.68 51.30 37.88
N ASP A 17 8.65 50.35 38.81
CA ASP A 17 8.48 50.68 40.22
C ASP A 17 9.34 49.80 41.11
N ALA A 18 10.02 50.49 42.02
CA ALA A 18 10.89 49.99 43.05
C ALA A 18 10.08 49.66 44.30
N GLY A 19 10.45 48.57 44.99
CA GLY A 19 9.90 48.20 46.29
C GLY A 19 10.94 47.47 47.11
N SER A 20 11.39 48.15 48.16
CA SER A 20 12.51 47.83 49.05
C SER A 20 12.13 46.92 50.23
N ASP A 21 13.21 46.40 50.84
CA ASP A 21 13.40 46.06 52.26
C ASP A 21 12.91 44.73 52.84
N GLY A 22 13.86 44.04 53.51
CA GLY A 22 13.59 42.98 54.47
C GLY A 22 14.81 42.14 54.89
N ARG A 23 15.62 42.67 55.82
CA ARG A 23 16.56 42.01 56.79
C ARG A 23 16.07 40.63 57.32
N SER A 24 16.83 39.69 57.90
CA SER A 24 18.23 39.53 58.36
C SER A 24 18.42 38.07 58.87
N ASP A 25 19.66 37.72 59.25
CA ASP A 25 20.09 36.65 60.18
C ASP A 25 20.39 35.26 59.57
N VAL A 26 21.67 34.90 59.36
CA VAL A 26 22.70 34.44 60.32
C VAL A 26 22.29 33.18 61.09
N LEU A 27 22.85 32.02 60.72
CA LEU A 27 23.54 31.09 61.64
C LEU A 27 24.27 29.94 60.91
N ARG A 28 25.28 29.44 61.61
CA ARG A 28 26.41 28.59 61.17
C ARG A 28 26.08 27.09 61.01
N HIS A 29 27.03 26.43 60.33
CA HIS A 29 27.46 25.02 60.47
C HIS A 29 26.47 23.92 60.00
N ARG A 30 26.87 23.13 59.00
CA ARG A 30 27.69 21.90 59.15
C ARG A 30 27.98 21.27 57.79
N SER A 31 29.20 20.77 57.67
CA SER A 31 29.67 19.88 56.64
C SER A 31 28.85 18.58 56.58
N GLY A 32 28.32 18.26 55.41
CA GLY A 32 27.77 16.95 55.08
C GLY A 32 27.65 16.84 53.57
N ARG A 33 28.52 16.07 52.93
CA ARG A 33 28.35 15.65 51.54
C ARG A 33 27.08 14.80 51.44
N PRO A 34 26.14 15.08 50.54
CA PRO A 34 25.23 14.08 50.04
C PRO A 34 25.77 13.50 48.73
N GLU A 35 25.85 12.17 48.67
CA GLU A 35 25.96 11.41 47.44
C GLU A 35 24.82 11.79 46.47
N PRO A 36 25.03 11.71 45.15
CA PRO A 36 23.94 11.87 44.21
C PRO A 36 23.05 10.62 44.25
N LEU A 37 21.88 10.74 44.87
CA LEU A 37 20.74 9.85 44.61
C LEU A 37 20.36 10.03 43.13
N VAL A 38 20.77 9.06 42.33
CA VAL A 38 20.26 8.88 40.97
C VAL A 38 18.87 8.28 41.10
N ASP A 39 17.87 9.16 41.13
CA ASP A 39 16.47 8.78 40.97
C ASP A 39 16.24 8.41 39.50
N ARG A 40 16.38 7.12 39.17
CA ARG A 40 15.92 6.54 37.91
C ARG A 40 14.48 6.09 38.10
N SER A 41 13.55 7.05 38.04
CA SER A 41 12.16 6.74 37.73
C SER A 41 12.08 6.31 36.27
N HIS A 42 12.22 5.00 36.04
CA HIS A 42 11.89 4.36 34.78
C HIS A 42 10.38 4.53 34.54
N LEU A 43 10.02 5.48 33.66
CA LEU A 43 8.68 5.57 33.09
C LEU A 43 8.53 4.40 32.11
N VAL A 44 8.10 3.25 32.62
CA VAL A 44 7.71 2.11 31.79
C VAL A 44 6.36 2.45 31.18
N LEU A 45 6.36 2.85 29.90
CA LEU A 45 5.18 2.79 29.05
C LEU A 45 4.83 1.32 28.85
N VAL A 46 3.99 0.78 29.74
CA VAL A 46 3.36 -0.52 29.55
C VAL A 46 2.37 -0.37 28.39
N SER A 47 2.78 -0.82 27.21
CA SER A 47 1.86 -1.10 26.12
C SER A 47 1.09 -2.37 26.49
N GLU A 48 -0.04 -2.21 27.17
CA GLU A 48 -0.97 -3.30 27.43
C GLU A 48 -1.67 -3.69 26.12
N CYS A 49 -1.06 -4.59 25.36
CA CYS A 49 -1.82 -5.50 24.50
C CYS A 49 -2.33 -6.65 25.38
N SER A 50 -3.34 -6.37 26.20
CA SER A 50 -4.12 -7.42 26.86
C SER A 50 -5.00 -8.09 25.81
N ALA A 51 -4.57 -9.25 25.32
CA ALA A 51 -5.46 -10.19 24.65
C ALA A 51 -6.48 -10.67 25.69
N SER A 52 -7.70 -10.12 25.63
CA SER A 52 -8.83 -10.60 26.41
C SER A 52 -9.20 -12.01 25.94
N ASP A 53 -9.16 -12.94 26.89
CA ASP A 53 -9.50 -14.35 26.76
C ASP A 53 -11.02 -14.51 26.63
N ASP A 54 -11.57 -14.20 25.45
CA ASP A 54 -12.98 -14.45 25.14
C ASP A 54 -13.17 -15.88 24.61
N ARG A 55 -13.60 -16.77 25.51
CA ARG A 55 -14.15 -18.08 25.13
C ARG A 55 -15.50 -17.88 24.45
N PRO A 56 -15.72 -18.36 23.20
CA PRO A 56 -17.05 -18.32 22.63
C PRO A 56 -17.93 -19.42 23.24
N LEU A 57 -19.08 -19.00 23.75
CA LEU A 57 -20.20 -19.88 24.09
C LEU A 57 -20.60 -20.69 22.85
N ARG A 58 -20.50 -22.02 22.97
CA ARG A 58 -20.98 -22.98 21.96
C ARG A 58 -22.50 -22.87 21.83
N GLN A 59 -22.98 -22.28 20.73
CA GLN A 59 -24.31 -22.59 20.19
C GLN A 59 -24.17 -23.68 19.13
N SER A 60 -24.67 -24.86 19.45
CA SER A 60 -24.76 -26.01 18.57
C SER A 60 -25.92 -25.84 17.59
N ALA A 61 -25.62 -25.50 16.34
CA ALA A 61 -26.54 -25.63 15.21
C ALA A 61 -26.21 -26.93 14.45
N ILE A 62 -27.14 -27.90 14.53
CA ILE A 62 -27.11 -29.14 13.76
C ILE A 62 -27.61 -28.80 12.35
N VAL A 63 -26.72 -28.82 11.35
CA VAL A 63 -27.08 -28.73 9.94
C VAL A 63 -26.88 -30.10 9.30
N SER A 64 -28.01 -30.76 9.01
CA SER A 64 -28.05 -32.02 8.25
C SER A 64 -27.86 -31.74 6.77
N ILE A 65 -26.76 -32.23 6.19
CA ILE A 65 -26.46 -32.09 4.76
C ILE A 65 -26.92 -33.36 4.02
N HIS A 66 -27.98 -33.22 3.23
CA HIS A 66 -28.41 -34.22 2.25
C HIS A 66 -27.43 -34.25 1.06
N ARG A 67 -26.84 -35.41 0.76
CA ARG A 67 -26.05 -35.66 -0.45
C ARG A 67 -26.97 -36.02 -1.63
N PRO A 68 -26.86 -35.36 -2.79
CA PRO A 68 -27.47 -35.87 -4.01
C PRO A 68 -26.61 -36.98 -4.66
N PRO A 69 -27.22 -37.92 -5.40
CA PRO A 69 -26.54 -39.05 -6.02
C PRO A 69 -25.74 -38.64 -7.27
N LYS A 70 -24.65 -39.39 -7.53
CA LYS A 70 -23.84 -39.31 -8.75
C LYS A 70 -24.65 -39.76 -9.97
N PRO A 71 -24.56 -39.08 -11.12
CA PRO A 71 -24.97 -39.66 -12.39
C PRO A 71 -23.83 -40.49 -13.02
N GLU A 72 -24.24 -41.61 -13.59
CA GLU A 72 -23.46 -42.63 -14.30
C GLU A 72 -23.09 -42.21 -15.74
N ASN A 73 -22.15 -42.98 -16.29
CA ASN A 73 -21.62 -42.97 -17.64
C ASN A 73 -22.69 -43.07 -18.76
N SER A 74 -22.46 -42.35 -19.86
CA SER A 74 -22.90 -42.73 -21.22
C SER A 74 -21.97 -42.02 -22.24
N SER A 75 -21.11 -42.78 -22.94
CA SER A 75 -21.29 -43.35 -24.28
C SER A 75 -20.94 -42.40 -25.44
N SER A 76 -19.78 -42.69 -26.04
CA SER A 76 -19.51 -42.75 -27.49
C SER A 76 -20.40 -41.98 -28.48
N ILE A 77 -19.81 -41.02 -29.20
CA ILE A 77 -20.18 -40.73 -30.60
C ILE A 77 -18.90 -40.54 -31.41
N ARG A 78 -18.63 -41.51 -32.29
CA ARG A 78 -17.86 -41.35 -33.53
C ARG A 78 -18.79 -40.71 -34.55
N SER A 79 -18.26 -39.79 -35.36
CA SER A 79 -18.78 -39.55 -36.70
C SER A 79 -17.61 -39.23 -37.62
N ASP A 80 -17.30 -40.23 -38.44
CA ASP A 80 -16.56 -40.10 -39.69
C ASP A 80 -17.30 -39.13 -40.63
N VAL A 81 -16.56 -38.21 -41.25
CA VAL A 81 -16.95 -37.61 -42.55
C VAL A 81 -15.69 -37.53 -43.41
N ASP A 82 -15.76 -38.31 -44.49
CA ASP A 82 -14.78 -38.50 -45.56
C ASP A 82 -14.97 -37.40 -46.65
N PRO A 83 -14.33 -37.47 -47.84
CA PRO A 83 -13.38 -36.47 -48.30
C PRO A 83 -13.95 -35.75 -49.55
N THR A 84 -13.06 -35.21 -50.39
CA THR A 84 -13.29 -34.64 -51.73
C THR A 84 -13.47 -33.13 -51.81
N ARG A 85 -12.38 -32.44 -52.15
CA ARG A 85 -12.43 -31.44 -53.21
C ARG A 85 -11.10 -31.34 -53.95
N THR A 86 -11.16 -31.77 -55.21
CA THR A 86 -10.37 -31.37 -56.37
C THR A 86 -9.98 -29.88 -56.28
N GLY A 87 -8.73 -29.48 -56.45
CA GLY A 87 -7.96 -29.55 -57.70
C GLY A 87 -8.06 -28.18 -58.39
N ILE A 88 -6.93 -27.45 -58.48
CA ILE A 88 -6.51 -26.51 -59.53
C ILE A 88 -5.19 -25.88 -59.07
N GLY A 89 -4.16 -26.03 -59.89
CA GLY A 89 -2.80 -25.58 -59.61
C GLY A 89 -2.57 -24.10 -59.87
N SER A 90 -1.45 -23.61 -59.36
CA SER A 90 -0.59 -22.65 -60.07
C SER A 90 0.79 -22.68 -59.44
N ASP A 91 1.78 -22.81 -60.32
CA ASP A 91 3.20 -22.76 -60.05
C ASP A 91 3.59 -21.50 -59.26
N PHE A 92 4.14 -21.70 -58.07
CA PHE A 92 4.99 -20.72 -57.41
C PHE A 92 6.29 -21.41 -57.01
N SER A 93 7.28 -21.26 -57.88
CA SER A 93 8.69 -21.57 -57.63
C SER A 93 9.20 -20.74 -56.45
N GLN A 94 9.19 -21.35 -55.25
CA GLN A 94 9.82 -20.76 -54.06
C GLN A 94 11.34 -20.90 -54.13
N PRO A 95 12.12 -19.82 -53.96
CA PRO A 95 13.56 -19.92 -53.81
C PRO A 95 13.91 -20.40 -52.39
N GLY A 96 14.59 -21.55 -52.30
CA GLY A 96 15.53 -21.88 -51.23
C GLY A 96 15.04 -21.78 -49.78
N ARG A 97 14.08 -22.64 -49.38
CA ARG A 97 13.88 -22.98 -47.97
C ARG A 97 15.09 -23.79 -47.47
N SER A 98 16.10 -23.09 -46.96
CA SER A 98 17.17 -23.72 -46.19
C SER A 98 16.53 -24.41 -44.98
N GLY A 99 16.65 -25.74 -44.95
CA GLY A 99 15.98 -26.61 -43.99
C GLY A 99 16.44 -26.33 -42.56
N MET A 100 15.69 -25.50 -41.85
CA MET A 100 15.72 -25.47 -40.39
C MET A 100 15.01 -26.75 -39.93
N THR A 101 15.76 -27.85 -39.88
CA THR A 101 15.36 -29.10 -39.25
C THR A 101 15.03 -28.80 -37.79
N GLN A 102 13.75 -28.50 -37.53
CA GLN A 102 13.22 -28.54 -36.17
C GLN A 102 13.42 -29.98 -35.71
N SER A 103 14.50 -30.20 -34.96
CA SER A 103 14.77 -31.44 -34.27
C SER A 103 13.56 -31.70 -33.38
N THR A 104 12.62 -32.52 -33.87
CA THR A 104 11.52 -33.04 -33.08
C THR A 104 12.12 -34.10 -32.16
N THR A 105 12.88 -33.65 -31.17
CA THR A 105 13.36 -34.52 -30.11
C THR A 105 12.13 -35.09 -29.44
N PRO A 106 11.92 -36.42 -29.44
CA PRO A 106 10.72 -37.03 -28.92
C PRO A 106 10.54 -36.57 -27.47
N LEU A 107 9.34 -36.05 -27.15
CA LEU A 107 8.97 -35.59 -25.82
C LEU A 107 8.98 -36.78 -24.86
N ARG A 108 10.16 -37.10 -24.33
CA ARG A 108 10.33 -38.06 -23.25
C ARG A 108 9.48 -37.53 -22.10
N ARG A 109 8.46 -38.29 -21.66
CA ARG A 109 7.61 -37.89 -20.54
C ARG A 109 8.50 -37.71 -19.31
N THR A 110 8.86 -36.47 -19.01
CA THR A 110 9.60 -36.14 -17.80
C THR A 110 8.67 -36.32 -16.60
N GLY A 111 9.17 -37.02 -15.58
CA GLY A 111 8.48 -37.11 -14.29
C GLY A 111 8.34 -35.73 -13.63
N LEU A 112 7.60 -35.66 -12.52
CA LEU A 112 7.36 -34.39 -11.80
C LEU A 112 8.66 -33.64 -11.48
N SER A 113 9.70 -34.35 -11.04
CA SER A 113 11.03 -33.79 -10.77
C SER A 113 11.64 -33.12 -12.00
N GLY A 114 11.56 -33.75 -13.18
CA GLY A 114 12.05 -33.16 -14.43
C GLY A 114 11.28 -31.88 -14.80
N ARG A 115 9.95 -31.85 -14.59
CA ARG A 115 9.16 -30.63 -14.84
C ARG A 115 9.50 -29.49 -13.88
N ILE A 116 9.76 -29.80 -12.61
CA ILE A 116 10.19 -28.81 -11.62
C ILE A 116 11.58 -28.28 -11.97
N HIS A 117 12.50 -29.17 -12.36
CA HIS A 117 13.82 -28.79 -12.84
C HIS A 117 13.72 -27.88 -14.06
N ASP A 118 12.96 -28.27 -15.08
CA ASP A 118 12.76 -27.46 -16.28
C ASP A 118 12.13 -26.09 -15.97
N PHE A 119 11.18 -26.04 -15.02
CA PHE A 119 10.53 -24.78 -14.62
C PHE A 119 11.51 -23.76 -14.02
N PHE A 120 12.44 -24.20 -13.17
CA PHE A 120 13.43 -23.32 -12.54
C PHE A 120 14.69 -23.12 -13.39
N TYR A 121 15.14 -24.14 -14.12
CA TYR A 121 16.46 -24.13 -14.76
C TYR A 121 16.42 -24.04 -16.29
N ALA A 122 15.25 -23.87 -16.90
CA ALA A 122 15.17 -23.50 -18.31
C ALA A 122 16.00 -22.23 -18.59
N GLU A 123 16.77 -22.27 -19.66
CA GLU A 123 17.57 -21.13 -20.09
C GLU A 123 16.70 -20.14 -20.86
N GLU A 124 16.51 -18.96 -20.28
CA GLU A 124 15.68 -17.88 -20.81
C GLU A 124 16.48 -16.57 -20.89
N PRO A 125 16.14 -15.66 -21.81
CA PRO A 125 16.69 -14.31 -21.77
C PRO A 125 16.12 -13.57 -20.56
N VAL A 126 16.96 -12.78 -19.89
CA VAL A 126 16.61 -12.15 -18.61
C VAL A 126 15.91 -10.80 -18.73
N TYR A 127 15.11 -10.61 -19.78
CA TYR A 127 14.42 -9.33 -20.05
C TYR A 127 13.53 -8.88 -18.89
N GLY A 128 12.72 -9.79 -18.33
CA GLY A 128 11.85 -9.47 -17.21
C GLY A 128 12.63 -9.01 -15.98
N LEU A 129 13.72 -9.70 -15.62
CA LEU A 129 14.57 -9.31 -14.50
C LEU A 129 15.32 -8.00 -14.73
N ALA A 130 15.74 -7.71 -15.96
CA ALA A 130 16.36 -6.43 -16.30
C ALA A 130 15.38 -5.26 -16.12
N LEU A 131 14.11 -5.45 -16.47
CA LEU A 131 13.06 -4.45 -16.23
C LEU A 131 12.75 -4.28 -14.74
N VAL A 132 12.68 -5.37 -13.96
CA VAL A 132 12.55 -5.28 -12.50
C VAL A 132 13.74 -4.53 -11.90
N ARG A 133 14.97 -4.82 -12.35
CA ARG A 133 16.20 -4.13 -11.96
C ARG A 133 16.15 -2.62 -12.26
N MET A 134 15.52 -2.20 -13.35
CA MET A 134 15.35 -0.77 -13.66
C MET A 134 14.30 -0.12 -12.76
N ALA A 135 13.12 -0.74 -12.70
CA ALA A 135 11.92 -0.15 -12.11
C ALA A 135 11.94 -0.18 -10.58
N LEU A 136 12.38 -1.28 -9.97
CA LEU A 136 12.31 -1.45 -8.52
C LEU A 136 13.19 -0.43 -7.78
N PRO A 137 14.50 -0.30 -8.04
CA PRO A 137 15.31 0.69 -7.33
C PRO A 137 14.84 2.13 -7.62
N ALA A 138 14.28 2.40 -8.80
CA ALA A 138 13.67 3.68 -9.12
C ALA A 138 12.42 3.97 -8.26
N ALA A 139 11.57 2.96 -8.03
CA ALA A 139 10.44 3.08 -7.10
C ALA A 139 10.91 3.29 -5.65
N LEU A 140 11.94 2.58 -5.21
CA LEU A 140 12.52 2.75 -3.86
C LEU A 140 13.16 4.14 -3.69
N LEU A 141 13.79 4.69 -4.75
CA LEU A 141 14.36 6.04 -4.74
C LEU A 141 13.34 7.12 -4.40
N LEU A 142 12.07 6.97 -4.80
CA LEU A 142 11.02 7.94 -4.45
C LEU A 142 10.88 8.08 -2.92
N ALA A 143 10.91 6.94 -2.21
CA ALA A 143 10.81 6.90 -0.76
C ALA A 143 12.09 7.36 -0.06
N VAL A 144 13.24 7.04 -0.64
CA VAL A 144 14.56 7.39 -0.10
C VAL A 144 14.85 8.87 -0.26
N LEU A 145 14.62 9.44 -1.45
CA LEU A 145 14.91 10.85 -1.73
C LEU A 145 14.07 11.80 -0.88
N ARG A 146 12.80 11.46 -0.59
CA ARG A 146 11.95 12.26 0.30
C ARG A 146 12.48 12.34 1.73
N ARG A 147 13.20 11.31 2.19
CA ARG A 147 13.75 11.24 3.55
C ARG A 147 15.19 11.74 3.66
N TRP A 148 15.88 11.92 2.53
CA TRP A 148 17.27 12.38 2.51
C TRP A 148 17.53 13.65 3.33
N PRO A 149 16.66 14.70 3.29
CA PRO A 149 16.86 15.90 4.10
C PRO A 149 16.74 15.68 5.61
N HIS A 150 16.20 14.54 6.04
CA HIS A 150 15.89 14.21 7.43
C HIS A 150 16.73 13.04 7.96
N VAL A 151 17.82 12.70 7.29
CA VAL A 151 18.62 11.51 7.62
C VAL A 151 19.24 11.60 9.01
N ARG A 152 19.66 12.80 9.42
CA ARG A 152 20.26 13.04 10.73
C ARG A 152 19.25 12.73 11.85
N GLU A 153 18.04 13.22 11.69
CA GLU A 153 16.94 13.10 12.65
C GLU A 153 16.43 11.67 12.75
N LEU A 154 16.30 10.99 11.60
CA LEU A 154 15.67 9.68 11.52
C LEU A 154 16.63 8.51 11.79
N TYR A 155 17.92 8.67 11.50
CA TYR A 155 18.83 7.52 11.37
C TYR A 155 20.16 7.65 12.11
N SER A 156 20.32 8.65 12.99
CA SER A 156 21.59 8.86 13.69
C SER A 156 21.44 9.02 15.20
N ILE A 157 22.55 8.91 15.94
CA ILE A 157 22.58 9.15 17.39
C ILE A 157 22.29 10.61 17.79
N ASP A 158 22.33 11.54 16.84
CA ASP A 158 21.99 12.95 17.07
C ASP A 158 20.47 13.19 16.97
N GLY A 159 19.73 12.21 16.45
CA GLY A 159 18.29 12.27 16.22
C GLY A 159 17.50 11.40 17.20
N ALA A 160 16.31 11.00 16.76
CA ALA A 160 15.42 10.10 17.49
C ALA A 160 15.09 8.85 16.65
N PRO A 161 16.10 8.04 16.29
CA PRO A 161 15.86 6.81 15.55
C PRO A 161 14.96 5.88 16.38
N ALA A 162 14.06 5.18 15.69
CA ALA A 162 13.13 4.24 16.29
C ALA A 162 13.45 2.82 15.80
N PRO A 163 14.56 2.22 16.23
CA PRO A 163 15.00 0.97 15.63
C PRO A 163 14.09 -0.20 15.99
N LEU A 164 13.88 -1.10 15.04
CA LEU A 164 12.96 -2.23 15.16
C LEU A 164 13.27 -3.14 16.35
N TRP A 165 14.55 -3.36 16.63
CA TRP A 165 14.97 -4.24 17.74
C TRP A 165 14.58 -3.68 19.11
N ASN A 166 14.49 -2.36 19.27
CA ASN A 166 13.98 -1.76 20.51
C ASN A 166 12.50 -2.11 20.73
N SER A 167 11.69 -2.12 19.66
CA SER A 167 10.27 -2.50 19.72
C SER A 167 10.06 -3.97 20.12
N PHE A 168 11.07 -4.81 19.92
CA PHE A 168 11.06 -6.22 20.35
C PHE A 168 11.81 -6.46 21.67
N GLY A 169 12.22 -5.41 22.39
CA GLY A 169 12.94 -5.54 23.67
C GLY A 169 14.36 -6.09 23.52
N LEU A 170 14.96 -6.02 22.33
CA LEU A 170 16.32 -6.47 22.08
C LEU A 170 17.29 -5.29 22.27
N GLU A 171 17.91 -5.21 23.45
CA GLU A 171 18.81 -4.11 23.82
C GLU A 171 20.11 -4.05 22.99
N ALA A 172 20.54 -5.19 22.43
CA ALA A 172 21.78 -5.32 21.65
C ALA A 172 21.51 -5.49 20.14
N GLY A 173 21.00 -4.44 19.50
CA GLY A 173 20.76 -4.41 18.06
C GLY A 173 21.96 -3.98 17.21
N LEU A 174 21.69 -3.59 15.96
CA LEU A 174 22.70 -3.01 15.09
C LEU A 174 23.11 -1.61 15.58
N PRO A 175 24.34 -1.14 15.31
CA PRO A 175 24.77 0.18 15.75
C PRO A 175 23.95 1.27 15.08
N ILE A 176 23.61 2.30 15.85
CA ILE A 176 23.08 3.57 15.35
C ILE A 176 24.30 4.44 14.98
N PRO A 177 24.42 4.93 13.74
CA PRO A 177 25.59 5.68 13.29
C PRO A 177 25.58 7.13 13.81
N SER A 178 26.75 7.79 13.81
CA SER A 178 26.82 9.26 13.96
C SER A 178 26.18 9.97 12.76
N ALA A 179 25.75 11.23 12.93
CA ALA A 179 25.07 11.95 11.85
C ALA A 179 25.86 12.00 10.53
N PRO A 180 27.18 12.32 10.51
CA PRO A 180 27.94 12.30 9.27
C PRO A 180 28.01 10.91 8.62
N VAL A 181 28.11 9.85 9.42
CA VAL A 181 28.13 8.47 8.92
C VAL A 181 26.76 8.07 8.37
N ALA A 182 25.67 8.44 9.05
CA ALA A 182 24.31 8.22 8.59
C ALA A 182 24.09 8.87 7.22
N VAL A 183 24.43 10.16 7.09
CA VAL A 183 24.31 10.93 5.84
C VAL A 183 25.17 10.33 4.72
N ALA A 184 26.44 9.99 5.01
CA ALA A 184 27.34 9.39 4.04
C ALA A 184 26.82 8.05 3.50
N LEU A 185 26.37 7.16 4.40
CA LEU A 185 25.84 5.83 4.05
C LEU A 185 24.49 5.95 3.33
N TYR A 186 23.63 6.87 3.73
CA TYR A 186 22.33 7.08 3.09
C TYR A 186 22.49 7.65 1.67
N ALA A 187 23.42 8.59 1.47
CA ALA A 187 23.78 9.10 0.16
C ALA A 187 24.43 8.02 -0.73
N ALA A 188 25.27 7.16 -0.15
CA ALA A 188 25.80 5.99 -0.85
C ALA A 188 24.67 5.05 -1.30
N MET A 189 23.68 4.79 -0.44
CA MET A 189 22.50 4.02 -0.79
C MET A 189 21.72 4.63 -1.97
N VAL A 190 21.50 5.94 -1.98
CA VAL A 190 20.89 6.65 -3.12
C VAL A 190 21.69 6.38 -4.41
N PHE A 191 23.01 6.56 -4.35
CA PHE A 191 23.90 6.27 -5.48
C PHE A 191 23.79 4.81 -5.95
N PHE A 192 23.75 3.85 -5.03
CA PHE A 192 23.65 2.44 -5.37
C PHE A 192 22.28 2.07 -5.95
N LEU A 193 21.19 2.69 -5.51
CA LEU A 193 19.88 2.49 -6.13
C LEU A 193 19.84 3.06 -7.55
N ILE A 194 20.39 4.25 -7.78
CA ILE A 194 20.53 4.84 -9.13
C ILE A 194 21.37 3.93 -10.02
N SER A 195 22.53 3.51 -9.53
CA SER A 195 23.45 2.61 -10.23
C SER A 195 22.82 1.25 -10.51
N SER A 196 22.02 0.73 -9.59
CA SER A 196 21.22 -0.49 -9.77
C SER A 196 20.18 -0.30 -10.87
N SER A 197 19.49 0.84 -10.92
CA SER A 197 18.48 1.18 -11.94
C SER A 197 19.05 1.36 -13.35
N ILE A 198 20.30 1.81 -13.50
CA ILE A 198 20.96 1.86 -14.82
C ILE A 198 21.77 0.59 -15.14
N GLY A 199 22.05 -0.24 -14.14
CA GLY A 199 22.85 -1.45 -14.25
C GLY A 199 24.34 -1.17 -14.42
N TRP A 200 24.89 -0.30 -13.57
CA TRP A 200 26.32 -0.04 -13.45
C TRP A 200 26.88 -0.72 -12.20
N MET A 201 27.89 -1.58 -12.38
CA MET A 201 28.41 -2.46 -11.33
C MET A 201 27.25 -3.23 -10.66
N THR A 202 26.32 -3.74 -11.46
CA THR A 202 24.96 -4.15 -11.09
C THR A 202 24.94 -5.02 -9.84
N ARG A 203 25.78 -6.05 -9.76
CA ARG A 203 25.82 -6.96 -8.61
C ARG A 203 26.27 -6.25 -7.33
N LEU A 204 27.33 -5.45 -7.39
CA LEU A 204 27.83 -4.70 -6.24
C LEU A 204 26.79 -3.67 -5.78
N SER A 205 26.22 -2.91 -6.72
CA SER A 205 25.17 -1.91 -6.46
C SER A 205 23.94 -2.54 -5.79
N LEU A 206 23.49 -3.71 -6.25
CA LEU A 206 22.36 -4.42 -5.66
C LEU A 206 22.68 -5.01 -4.28
N ILE A 207 23.88 -5.56 -4.07
CA ILE A 207 24.31 -6.06 -2.74
C ILE A 207 24.41 -4.89 -1.75
N ALA A 208 25.01 -3.78 -2.15
CA ALA A 208 25.11 -2.61 -1.29
C ALA A 208 23.73 -2.02 -0.98
N SER A 209 22.83 -1.94 -1.97
CA SER A 209 21.44 -1.54 -1.76
C SER A 209 20.70 -2.52 -0.83
N LEU A 210 20.90 -3.83 -1.01
CA LEU A 210 20.33 -4.88 -0.15
C LEU A 210 20.80 -4.79 1.30
N ILE A 211 22.00 -4.28 1.57
CA ILE A 211 22.49 -4.13 2.94
C ILE A 211 21.97 -2.82 3.53
N LEU A 212 22.18 -1.69 2.83
CA LEU A 212 21.89 -0.36 3.35
C LEU A 212 20.38 -0.08 3.45
N TYR A 213 19.58 -0.54 2.48
CA TYR A 213 18.15 -0.28 2.47
C TYR A 213 17.43 -0.89 3.69
N PRO A 214 17.50 -2.21 3.95
CA PRO A 214 16.90 -2.75 5.16
C PRO A 214 17.53 -2.19 6.43
N TYR A 215 18.84 -1.92 6.45
CA TYR A 215 19.50 -1.31 7.62
C TYR A 215 18.84 0.01 8.02
N PHE A 216 18.70 0.96 7.09
CA PHE A 216 18.02 2.22 7.36
C PHE A 216 16.54 2.03 7.67
N THR A 217 15.86 1.08 7.01
CA THR A 217 14.45 0.84 7.34
C THR A 217 14.28 0.27 8.76
N MET A 218 15.24 -0.53 9.23
CA MET A 218 15.23 -1.05 10.58
C MET A 218 15.59 0.00 11.63
N LEU A 219 16.21 1.12 11.26
CA LEU A 219 16.49 2.23 12.18
C LEU A 219 15.27 3.15 12.39
N ASP A 220 14.28 3.12 11.49
CA ASP A 220 13.02 3.88 11.60
C ASP A 220 11.83 2.94 11.42
N ALA A 221 11.58 2.10 12.42
CA ALA A 221 10.51 1.12 12.39
C ALA A 221 9.12 1.76 12.29
N VAL A 222 8.95 2.95 12.86
CA VAL A 222 7.67 3.67 12.86
C VAL A 222 7.36 4.24 11.47
N GLY A 223 8.33 4.87 10.81
CA GLY A 223 8.13 5.56 9.56
C GLY A 223 8.44 4.75 8.30
N THR A 224 9.23 3.68 8.39
CA THR A 224 9.75 2.99 7.19
C THR A 224 9.54 1.48 7.17
N ILE A 225 9.26 0.80 8.27
CA ILE A 225 8.89 -0.62 8.21
C ILE A 225 7.44 -0.73 7.77
N THR A 226 7.29 -0.89 6.47
CA THR A 226 6.01 -1.02 5.79
C THR A 226 6.09 -2.21 4.86
N LYS A 227 4.95 -2.62 4.31
CA LYS A 227 4.89 -3.77 3.39
C LYS A 227 5.86 -3.60 2.22
N TYR A 228 5.98 -2.40 1.65
CA TYR A 228 6.82 -2.17 0.47
C TYR A 228 8.32 -2.26 0.76
N THR A 229 8.77 -1.94 1.98
CA THR A 229 10.19 -2.03 2.32
C THR A 229 10.63 -3.48 2.45
N VAL A 230 9.83 -4.31 3.12
CA VAL A 230 10.07 -5.76 3.22
C VAL A 230 10.06 -6.40 1.82
N ILE A 231 9.05 -6.11 0.99
CA ILE A 231 8.95 -6.64 -0.37
C ILE A 231 10.15 -6.20 -1.22
N GLY A 232 10.49 -4.91 -1.17
CA GLY A 232 11.63 -4.33 -1.89
C GLY A 232 12.95 -5.01 -1.50
N THR A 233 13.21 -5.24 -0.22
CA THR A 233 14.41 -5.92 0.27
C THR A 233 14.53 -7.35 -0.27
N HIS A 234 13.45 -8.14 -0.24
CA HIS A 234 13.47 -9.51 -0.78
C HIS A 234 13.68 -9.51 -2.30
N ALA A 235 13.08 -8.55 -3.01
CA ALA A 235 13.30 -8.42 -4.45
C ALA A 235 14.74 -7.97 -4.78
N LEU A 236 15.35 -7.06 -4.00
CA LEU A 236 16.76 -6.70 -4.12
C LEU A 236 17.68 -7.90 -3.89
N LEU A 237 17.36 -8.77 -2.92
CA LEU A 237 18.08 -10.03 -2.70
C LEU A 237 18.03 -10.94 -3.93
N LEU A 238 16.84 -11.18 -4.48
CA LEU A 238 16.70 -12.02 -5.67
C LEU A 238 17.41 -11.42 -6.89
N LEU A 239 17.38 -10.09 -7.04
CA LEU A 239 18.10 -9.40 -8.10
C LEU A 239 19.63 -9.50 -7.94
N SER A 240 20.15 -9.39 -6.71
CA SER A 240 21.60 -9.44 -6.45
C SER A 240 22.22 -10.81 -6.78
N LEU A 241 21.43 -11.87 -6.60
CA LEU A 241 21.78 -13.26 -6.97
C LEU A 241 21.56 -13.59 -8.45
N SER A 242 20.95 -12.68 -9.22
CA SER A 242 20.58 -12.91 -10.62
C SER A 242 21.63 -12.38 -11.62
N GLN A 243 21.35 -12.58 -12.91
CA GLN A 243 22.09 -12.01 -14.03
C GLN A 243 21.34 -10.84 -14.69
N CYS A 244 20.52 -10.10 -13.92
CA CYS A 244 19.69 -8.99 -14.41
C CYS A 244 20.48 -7.82 -15.06
N GLY A 245 21.79 -7.74 -14.82
CA GLY A 245 22.71 -6.79 -15.45
C GLY A 245 23.35 -7.29 -16.75
N SER A 246 22.92 -8.41 -17.32
CA SER A 246 23.46 -8.97 -18.58
C SER A 246 22.83 -8.39 -19.85
N VAL A 247 21.66 -7.76 -19.72
CA VAL A 247 20.96 -7.06 -20.81
C VAL A 247 20.50 -5.68 -20.35
N TRP A 248 20.46 -4.72 -21.27
CA TRP A 248 19.99 -3.35 -21.04
C TRP A 248 20.60 -2.70 -19.78
N SER A 249 21.91 -2.76 -19.67
CA SER A 249 22.68 -2.23 -18.55
C SER A 249 23.98 -1.60 -19.05
N VAL A 250 24.56 -0.71 -18.24
CA VAL A 250 25.92 -0.17 -18.49
C VAL A 250 26.94 -1.31 -18.54
N ASP A 251 26.81 -2.31 -17.65
CA ASP A 251 27.72 -3.47 -17.61
C ASP A 251 27.66 -4.33 -18.89
N ALA A 252 26.46 -4.54 -19.44
CA ALA A 252 26.28 -5.26 -20.70
C ALA A 252 26.87 -4.47 -21.87
N TRP A 253 26.66 -3.15 -21.88
CA TRP A 253 27.21 -2.27 -22.90
C TRP A 253 28.75 -2.27 -22.89
N ILE A 254 29.39 -2.09 -21.73
CA ILE A 254 30.86 -2.12 -21.59
C ILE A 254 31.42 -3.48 -22.02
N ARG A 255 30.76 -4.60 -21.69
CA ARG A 255 31.18 -5.94 -22.15
C ARG A 255 31.05 -6.11 -23.66
N SER A 256 29.91 -5.71 -24.24
CA SER A 256 29.67 -5.81 -25.69
C SER A 256 30.66 -4.99 -26.51
N ALA A 257 31.12 -3.85 -25.98
CA ALA A 257 32.08 -2.97 -26.66
C ALA A 257 33.45 -3.64 -26.89
N ARG A 258 33.75 -4.75 -26.20
CA ARG A 258 35.04 -5.44 -26.26
C ARG A 258 35.09 -6.71 -27.05
N SER A 259 33.94 -7.34 -27.28
CA SER A 259 33.85 -8.55 -28.09
C SER A 259 33.06 -8.25 -29.37
N PRO A 260 33.57 -7.38 -30.27
CA PRO A 260 32.86 -7.03 -31.50
C PRO A 260 32.67 -8.26 -32.41
N ASP A 261 33.63 -9.17 -32.41
CA ASP A 261 33.62 -10.39 -33.23
C ASP A 261 32.85 -11.54 -32.57
N GLY A 262 32.50 -11.39 -31.28
CA GLY A 262 31.77 -12.36 -30.47
C GLY A 262 30.31 -12.00 -30.24
N ALA A 263 29.71 -11.18 -31.11
CA ALA A 263 28.27 -10.96 -31.12
C ALA A 263 27.57 -12.26 -31.54
N GLU A 264 27.50 -13.23 -30.63
CA GLU A 264 26.55 -14.32 -30.72
C GLU A 264 25.18 -13.74 -31.09
N SER A 265 24.49 -14.38 -32.01
CA SER A 265 23.34 -13.84 -32.73
C SER A 265 22.09 -13.57 -31.87
N GLY A 266 22.19 -13.64 -30.54
CA GLY A 266 21.07 -13.50 -29.61
C GLY A 266 21.44 -12.94 -28.22
N PRO A 267 20.43 -12.59 -27.42
CA PRO A 267 20.61 -12.17 -26.03
C PRO A 267 21.20 -13.33 -25.19
N PRO A 268 22.03 -13.05 -24.18
CA PRO A 268 22.55 -14.08 -23.28
C PRO A 268 21.40 -14.74 -22.52
N ARG A 269 21.48 -16.05 -22.35
CA ARG A 269 20.47 -16.88 -21.70
C ARG A 269 21.01 -17.43 -20.38
N PHE A 270 20.14 -17.48 -19.37
CA PHE A 270 20.49 -17.95 -18.03
C PHE A 270 19.34 -18.76 -17.45
N ALA A 271 19.62 -19.57 -16.42
CA ALA A 271 18.59 -20.28 -15.68
C ALA A 271 17.51 -19.33 -15.15
N ALA A 272 16.24 -19.69 -15.36
CA ALA A 272 15.09 -18.85 -15.04
C ALA A 272 14.79 -18.70 -13.52
N TRP A 273 15.49 -19.43 -12.65
CA TRP A 273 15.10 -19.56 -11.24
C TRP A 273 14.95 -18.23 -10.49
N PRO A 274 15.81 -17.20 -10.66
CA PRO A 274 15.63 -15.95 -9.92
C PRO A 274 14.35 -15.23 -10.35
N ARG A 275 14.01 -15.31 -11.64
CA ARG A 275 12.77 -14.76 -12.20
C ARG A 275 11.56 -15.50 -11.64
N ARG A 276 11.61 -16.84 -11.57
CA ARG A 276 10.54 -17.65 -10.99
C ARG A 276 10.34 -17.37 -9.51
N LEU A 277 11.42 -17.18 -8.74
CA LEU A 277 11.33 -16.79 -7.34
C LEU A 277 10.73 -15.40 -7.15
N VAL A 278 11.01 -14.42 -8.00
CA VAL A 278 10.32 -13.11 -7.94
C VAL A 278 8.82 -13.27 -8.23
N GLN A 279 8.44 -14.08 -9.22
CA GLN A 279 7.03 -14.38 -9.52
C GLN A 279 6.33 -15.07 -8.35
N LEU A 280 6.98 -16.07 -7.73
CA LEU A 280 6.49 -16.77 -6.56
C LEU A 280 6.39 -15.86 -5.35
N LEU A 281 7.37 -15.00 -5.11
CA LEU A 281 7.38 -14.02 -4.02
C LEU A 281 6.11 -13.16 -4.08
N ILE A 282 5.78 -12.59 -5.25
CA ILE A 282 4.55 -11.80 -5.43
C ILE A 282 3.29 -12.63 -5.16
N GLY A 283 3.23 -13.86 -5.71
CA GLY A 283 2.06 -14.72 -5.52
C GLY A 283 1.86 -15.14 -4.05
N VAL A 284 2.95 -15.42 -3.33
CA VAL A 284 2.92 -15.73 -1.88
C VAL A 284 2.53 -14.49 -1.08
N ILE A 285 3.03 -13.30 -1.43
CA ILE A 285 2.61 -12.04 -0.80
C ILE A 285 1.10 -11.85 -0.94
N TYR A 286 0.52 -12.08 -2.13
CA TYR A 286 -0.92 -11.94 -2.33
C TYR A 286 -1.73 -12.98 -1.59
N ILE A 287 -1.29 -14.24 -1.56
CA ILE A 287 -1.96 -15.24 -0.72
C ILE A 287 -1.87 -14.87 0.76
N GLY A 288 -0.71 -14.42 1.24
CA GLY A 288 -0.57 -13.95 2.62
C GLY A 288 -1.48 -12.77 2.92
N ALA A 289 -1.56 -11.80 2.00
CA ALA A 289 -2.47 -10.66 2.11
C ALA A 289 -3.94 -11.10 2.15
N ALA A 290 -4.34 -12.04 1.30
CA ALA A 290 -5.67 -12.64 1.29
C ALA A 290 -5.98 -13.33 2.63
N VAL A 291 -5.05 -14.13 3.16
CA VAL A 291 -5.21 -14.80 4.46
C VAL A 291 -5.40 -13.78 5.58
N THR A 292 -4.60 -12.71 5.62
CA THR A 292 -4.78 -11.66 6.66
C THR A 292 -6.14 -10.97 6.57
N LYS A 293 -6.66 -10.74 5.35
CA LYS A 293 -7.99 -10.18 5.14
C LYS A 293 -9.11 -11.13 5.56
N ILE A 294 -8.94 -12.44 5.30
CA ILE A 294 -9.89 -13.46 5.73
C ILE A 294 -10.09 -13.44 7.25
N HIS A 295 -9.02 -13.19 8.01
CA HIS A 295 -9.05 -13.11 9.48
C HIS A 295 -9.48 -11.74 10.00
N THR A 296 -9.89 -10.80 9.14
CA THR A 296 -10.29 -9.45 9.52
C THR A 296 -11.77 -9.24 9.16
N PRO A 297 -12.73 -9.52 10.06
CA PRO A 297 -14.16 -9.37 9.76
C PRO A 297 -14.54 -7.97 9.25
N ALA A 298 -13.91 -6.93 9.81
CA ALA A 298 -14.10 -5.54 9.40
C ALA A 298 -13.78 -5.29 7.91
N PHE A 299 -12.89 -6.09 7.30
CA PHE A 299 -12.56 -5.99 5.88
C PHE A 299 -13.74 -6.39 4.99
N PHE A 300 -14.41 -7.51 5.28
CA PHE A 300 -15.59 -7.96 4.51
C PHE A 300 -16.81 -7.09 4.71
N SER A 301 -16.92 -6.52 5.91
CA SER A 301 -17.99 -5.59 6.26
C SER A 301 -17.85 -4.23 5.55
N GLY A 302 -16.70 -3.96 4.92
CA GLY A 302 -16.37 -2.69 4.26
C GLY A 302 -15.86 -1.60 5.20
N ASP A 303 -16.12 -1.72 6.51
CA ASP A 303 -15.80 -0.70 7.52
C ASP A 303 -14.35 -0.29 7.51
N GLN A 304 -13.45 -1.28 7.57
CA GLN A 304 -12.03 -1.00 7.55
C GLN A 304 -11.69 -0.17 6.32
N THR A 305 -12.09 -0.63 5.13
CA THR A 305 -11.83 0.05 3.86
C THR A 305 -12.36 1.49 3.83
N ILE A 306 -13.56 1.73 4.37
CA ILE A 306 -14.14 3.08 4.45
C ILE A 306 -13.27 4.00 5.32
N PHE A 307 -12.77 3.53 6.46
CA PHE A 307 -11.86 4.34 7.28
C PHE A 307 -10.56 4.67 6.54
N TRP A 308 -9.94 3.68 5.89
CA TRP A 308 -8.74 3.94 5.09
C TRP A 308 -8.99 4.88 3.90
N MET A 309 -10.22 4.96 3.39
CA MET A 309 -10.60 5.90 2.33
C MET A 309 -10.69 7.35 2.83
N LEU A 310 -11.05 7.55 4.10
CA LEU A 310 -11.21 8.87 4.72
C LEU A 310 -9.92 9.39 5.35
N GLU A 311 -8.94 8.52 5.55
CA GLU A 311 -7.65 8.89 6.11
C GLU A 311 -6.68 9.42 5.04
N GLU A 312 -6.15 10.63 5.26
CA GLU A 312 -5.04 11.18 4.47
C GLU A 312 -3.65 10.91 5.09
N THR A 313 -3.54 9.91 5.97
CA THR A 313 -2.31 9.60 6.73
C THR A 313 -1.13 9.25 5.83
N ASN A 314 -1.39 8.69 4.65
CA ASN A 314 -0.36 8.35 3.66
C ASN A 314 -0.09 9.53 2.72
N PHE A 315 -1.06 9.78 1.85
CA PHE A 315 -1.08 10.83 0.84
C PHE A 315 -2.54 11.12 0.49
N TYR A 316 -2.77 12.30 -0.11
CA TYR A 316 -4.06 12.63 -0.72
C TYR A 316 -4.56 11.52 -1.67
N ASN A 317 -5.83 11.14 -1.51
CA ASN A 317 -6.49 10.05 -2.23
C ASN A 317 -7.72 10.56 -3.03
N PRO A 318 -7.58 10.85 -4.34
CA PRO A 318 -8.59 11.60 -5.10
C PRO A 318 -9.98 10.97 -5.18
N LEU A 319 -10.11 9.67 -4.89
CA LEU A 319 -11.39 8.93 -4.94
C LEU A 319 -11.84 8.41 -3.57
N GLY A 320 -11.03 8.54 -2.52
CA GLY A 320 -11.29 7.96 -1.20
C GLY A 320 -12.62 8.46 -0.62
N ASP A 321 -12.70 9.76 -0.35
CA ASP A 321 -13.88 10.42 0.20
C ASP A 321 -15.16 10.15 -0.60
N HIS A 322 -15.06 10.18 -1.92
CA HIS A 322 -16.21 9.96 -2.79
C HIS A 322 -16.72 8.52 -2.69
N LEU A 323 -15.84 7.52 -2.70
CA LEU A 323 -16.23 6.12 -2.60
C LEU A 323 -16.68 5.72 -1.19
N ALA A 324 -16.17 6.40 -0.16
CA ALA A 324 -16.62 6.23 1.21
C ALA A 324 -18.11 6.56 1.39
N ALA A 325 -18.67 7.44 0.55
CA ALA A 325 -20.10 7.75 0.52
C ALA A 325 -20.97 6.62 -0.06
N TYR A 326 -20.38 5.57 -0.64
CA TYR A 326 -21.08 4.42 -1.20
C TYR A 326 -20.71 3.14 -0.44
N PRO A 327 -21.21 2.95 0.78
CA PRO A 327 -20.71 1.91 1.69
C PRO A 327 -20.84 0.48 1.13
N ALA A 328 -21.84 0.21 0.28
CA ALA A 328 -21.99 -1.07 -0.41
C ALA A 328 -20.79 -1.45 -1.31
N TRP A 329 -20.00 -0.46 -1.76
CA TRP A 329 -18.78 -0.70 -2.53
C TRP A 329 -17.70 -1.43 -1.71
N GLY A 330 -17.63 -1.16 -0.40
CA GLY A 330 -16.62 -1.73 0.49
C GLY A 330 -16.62 -3.27 0.47
N PRO A 331 -17.73 -3.94 0.80
CA PRO A 331 -17.84 -5.40 0.74
C PRO A 331 -17.56 -5.97 -0.66
N ILE A 332 -18.09 -5.34 -1.72
CA ILE A 332 -17.88 -5.80 -3.11
C ILE A 332 -16.38 -5.78 -3.45
N ALA A 333 -15.71 -4.66 -3.17
CA ALA A 333 -14.28 -4.50 -3.40
C ALA A 333 -13.46 -5.50 -2.57
N ALA A 334 -13.90 -5.81 -1.34
CA ALA A 334 -13.26 -6.81 -0.48
C ALA A 334 -13.27 -8.20 -1.12
N TYR A 335 -14.43 -8.69 -1.60
CA TYR A 335 -14.53 -10.00 -2.25
C TYR A 335 -13.78 -10.06 -3.59
N LEU A 336 -13.85 -9.01 -4.40
CA LEU A 336 -13.11 -8.93 -5.66
C LEU A 336 -11.60 -8.97 -5.42
N THR A 337 -11.11 -8.20 -4.45
CA THR A 337 -9.70 -8.18 -4.05
C THR A 337 -9.25 -9.57 -3.60
N LEU A 338 -10.00 -10.20 -2.70
CA LEU A 338 -9.65 -11.51 -2.17
C LEU A 338 -9.59 -12.58 -3.26
N THR A 339 -10.61 -12.60 -4.13
CA THR A 339 -10.69 -13.54 -5.24
C THR A 339 -9.47 -13.37 -6.16
N TRP A 340 -9.15 -12.13 -6.52
CA TRP A 340 -7.99 -11.84 -7.36
C TRP A 340 -6.67 -12.23 -6.69
N GLU A 341 -6.46 -11.88 -5.41
CA GLU A 341 -5.24 -12.19 -4.67
C GLU A 341 -4.95 -13.70 -4.60
N ILE A 342 -5.99 -14.50 -4.33
CA ILE A 342 -5.88 -15.98 -4.29
C ILE A 342 -5.61 -16.53 -5.69
N LEU A 343 -6.34 -16.09 -6.71
CA LEU A 343 -6.22 -16.61 -8.07
C LEU A 343 -4.91 -16.20 -8.75
N PHE A 344 -4.28 -15.10 -8.35
CA PHE A 344 -3.09 -14.57 -9.01
C PHE A 344 -1.96 -15.59 -9.10
N LEU A 345 -1.64 -16.27 -7.99
CA LEU A 345 -0.56 -17.26 -7.96
C LEU A 345 -0.85 -18.43 -8.90
N PHE A 346 -2.10 -18.77 -9.21
CA PHE A 346 -2.41 -19.94 -10.04
C PHE A 346 -2.57 -19.59 -11.53
N ILE A 347 -3.07 -18.38 -11.83
CA ILE A 347 -3.47 -17.99 -13.18
C ILE A 347 -2.42 -17.12 -13.90
N ALA A 348 -1.56 -16.39 -13.18
CA ALA A 348 -0.67 -15.38 -13.77
C ALA A 348 0.51 -15.94 -14.62
N TRP A 349 0.68 -17.25 -14.72
CA TRP A 349 1.89 -17.84 -15.33
C TRP A 349 1.94 -17.80 -16.86
N ARG A 350 0.84 -18.18 -17.54
CA ARG A 350 0.85 -18.46 -18.99
C ARG A 350 -0.51 -18.24 -19.64
N GLY A 351 -0.51 -18.22 -20.97
CA GLY A 351 -1.73 -18.13 -21.80
C GLY A 351 -2.46 -16.79 -21.64
N TYR A 352 -3.78 -16.81 -21.81
CA TYR A 352 -4.65 -15.64 -21.66
C TYR A 352 -4.87 -15.22 -20.20
N GLY A 353 -4.74 -16.15 -19.25
CA GLY A 353 -4.85 -15.85 -17.83
C GLY A 353 -3.79 -14.85 -17.35
N ARG A 354 -2.54 -14.97 -17.85
CA ARG A 354 -1.45 -14.04 -17.50
C ARG A 354 -1.79 -12.57 -17.75
N PRO A 355 -2.06 -12.11 -18.98
CA PRO A 355 -2.33 -10.70 -19.23
C PRO A 355 -3.58 -10.21 -18.48
N ILE A 356 -4.61 -11.04 -18.30
CA ILE A 356 -5.81 -10.69 -17.52
C ILE A 356 -5.44 -10.43 -16.05
N MET A 357 -4.71 -11.34 -15.40
CA MET A 357 -4.33 -11.19 -13.99
C MET A 357 -3.36 -10.03 -13.76
N LEU A 358 -2.43 -9.80 -14.70
CA LEU A 358 -1.52 -8.66 -14.64
C LEU A 358 -2.27 -7.35 -14.84
N ALA A 359 -3.20 -7.27 -15.79
CA ALA A 359 -4.03 -6.06 -16.01
C ALA A 359 -4.93 -5.78 -14.81
N ALA A 360 -5.60 -6.80 -14.27
CA ALA A 360 -6.38 -6.68 -13.04
C ALA A 360 -5.50 -6.22 -11.86
N GLY A 361 -4.27 -6.74 -11.75
CA GLY A 361 -3.32 -6.29 -10.74
C GLY A 361 -2.84 -4.85 -10.91
N VAL A 362 -2.62 -4.41 -12.15
CA VAL A 362 -2.31 -3.00 -12.45
C VAL A 362 -3.47 -2.10 -12.03
N GLY A 363 -4.71 -2.49 -12.37
CA GLY A 363 -5.92 -1.79 -11.95
C GLY A 363 -6.06 -1.75 -10.43
N PHE A 364 -5.85 -2.87 -9.74
CA PHE A 364 -5.88 -2.97 -8.29
C PHE A 364 -4.88 -2.02 -7.62
N HIS A 365 -3.63 -2.02 -8.08
CA HIS A 365 -2.58 -1.17 -7.52
C HIS A 365 -2.81 0.32 -7.81
N PHE A 366 -3.29 0.64 -9.01
CA PHE A 366 -3.72 2.01 -9.33
C PHE A 366 -4.87 2.46 -8.42
N MET A 367 -5.88 1.61 -8.20
CA MET A 367 -6.98 1.91 -7.28
C MET A 367 -6.50 2.06 -5.84
N SER A 368 -5.51 1.29 -5.39
CA SER A 368 -4.94 1.47 -4.05
C SER A 368 -4.29 2.85 -3.85
N TRP A 369 -3.70 3.42 -4.92
CA TRP A 369 -3.24 4.81 -4.89
C TRP A 369 -4.42 5.78 -4.90
N ALA A 370 -5.36 5.63 -5.84
CA ALA A 370 -6.46 6.57 -6.02
C ALA A 370 -7.42 6.62 -4.82
N VAL A 371 -7.60 5.50 -4.13
CA VAL A 371 -8.58 5.32 -3.06
C VAL A 371 -7.96 5.38 -1.66
N LEU A 372 -6.73 4.89 -1.49
CA LEU A 372 -6.09 4.78 -0.16
C LEU A 372 -4.81 5.65 -0.04
N GLY A 373 -4.45 6.40 -1.07
CA GLY A 373 -3.27 7.26 -1.05
C GLY A 373 -1.95 6.49 -1.01
N LEU A 374 -1.94 5.18 -1.31
CA LEU A 374 -0.72 4.38 -1.26
C LEU A 374 0.14 4.68 -2.50
N PHE A 375 1.18 5.50 -2.37
CA PHE A 375 2.00 5.88 -3.52
C PHE A 375 3.18 4.92 -3.78
N VAL A 376 4.01 4.65 -2.79
CA VAL A 376 5.26 3.86 -2.97
C VAL A 376 4.97 2.37 -3.11
N PHE A 377 4.00 1.85 -2.34
CA PHE A 377 3.64 0.44 -2.35
C PHE A 377 3.26 -0.10 -3.75
N PRO A 378 2.29 0.49 -4.47
CA PRO A 378 1.96 -0.01 -5.80
C PRO A 378 3.13 0.10 -6.77
N MET A 379 3.95 1.15 -6.68
CA MET A 379 5.13 1.30 -7.55
C MET A 379 6.14 0.16 -7.37
N VAL A 380 6.39 -0.27 -6.13
CA VAL A 380 7.26 -1.42 -5.82
C VAL A 380 6.68 -2.70 -6.40
N VAL A 381 5.39 -2.96 -6.18
CA VAL A 381 4.77 -4.21 -6.63
C VAL A 381 4.63 -4.27 -8.15
N LEU A 382 4.23 -3.17 -8.79
CA LEU A 382 4.19 -3.02 -10.25
C LEU A 382 5.57 -3.20 -10.88
N SER A 383 6.64 -2.75 -10.21
CA SER A 383 8.00 -3.00 -10.67
C SER A 383 8.32 -4.49 -10.75
N MET A 384 7.78 -5.30 -9.84
CA MET A 384 7.98 -6.75 -9.85
C MET A 384 7.11 -7.47 -10.90
N TYR A 385 6.01 -6.87 -11.38
CA TYR A 385 5.21 -7.44 -12.48
C TYR A 385 5.99 -7.56 -13.78
N TRP A 386 7.02 -6.74 -13.97
CA TRP A 386 7.95 -6.91 -15.08
C TRP A 386 8.63 -8.28 -15.12
N SER A 387 8.72 -8.98 -13.98
CA SER A 387 9.20 -10.37 -13.96
C SER A 387 8.34 -11.33 -14.80
N PHE A 388 7.09 -11.00 -15.13
CA PHE A 388 6.23 -11.81 -16.00
C PHE A 388 6.49 -11.60 -17.50
N VAL A 389 7.22 -10.55 -17.89
CA VAL A 389 7.63 -10.31 -19.29
C VAL A 389 8.58 -11.40 -19.75
N ASN A 390 8.24 -12.04 -20.88
CA ASN A 390 9.08 -13.02 -21.57
C ASN A 390 9.50 -12.52 -22.95
N GLU A 391 10.36 -13.30 -23.61
CA GLU A 391 10.87 -13.08 -24.96
C GLU A 391 9.76 -12.75 -25.97
N ARG A 392 8.64 -13.51 -25.97
CA ARG A 392 7.53 -13.29 -26.90
C ARG A 392 6.82 -11.96 -26.69
N ASP A 393 6.81 -11.42 -25.47
CA ASP A 393 6.23 -10.12 -25.20
C ASP A 393 7.13 -9.01 -25.77
N VAL A 394 8.45 -9.14 -25.58
CA VAL A 394 9.45 -8.22 -26.15
C VAL A 394 9.42 -8.24 -27.68
N ASP A 395 9.36 -9.42 -28.30
CA ASP A 395 9.25 -9.56 -29.76
C ASP A 395 7.97 -8.92 -30.30
N ARG A 396 6.84 -9.09 -29.60
CA ARG A 396 5.57 -8.45 -29.98
C ARG A 396 5.66 -6.94 -29.92
N VAL A 397 6.25 -6.38 -28.86
CA VAL A 397 6.48 -4.93 -28.75
C VAL A 397 7.41 -4.45 -29.87
N ARG A 398 8.49 -5.19 -30.16
CA ARG A 398 9.41 -4.87 -31.26
C ARG A 398 8.72 -4.86 -32.62
N LEU A 399 7.89 -5.86 -32.91
CA LEU A 399 7.13 -5.95 -34.16
C LEU A 399 6.07 -4.83 -34.26
N TRP A 400 5.40 -4.51 -33.14
CA TRP A 400 4.44 -3.42 -33.08
C TRP A 400 5.12 -2.06 -33.37
N LEU A 401 6.25 -1.78 -32.71
CA LEU A 401 7.06 -0.59 -32.98
C LEU A 401 7.59 -0.54 -34.42
N ALA A 402 7.90 -1.71 -35.01
CA ALA A 402 8.29 -1.81 -36.40
C ALA A 402 7.18 -1.42 -37.37
N ARG A 403 5.95 -1.87 -37.11
CA ARG A 403 4.76 -1.57 -37.91
C ARG A 403 4.27 -0.13 -37.76
N ALA A 404 4.38 0.45 -36.56
CA ALA A 404 3.94 1.82 -36.29
C ALA A 404 4.78 2.92 -36.97
N GLY A 405 5.63 2.59 -37.95
CA GLY A 405 6.51 3.54 -38.66
C GLY A 405 7.67 4.10 -37.83
N GLY A 406 7.66 3.89 -36.50
CA GLY A 406 8.69 4.37 -35.58
C GLY A 406 10.05 3.68 -35.76
N SER A 407 10.11 2.49 -36.39
CA SER A 407 11.38 1.77 -36.51
C SER A 407 12.40 2.44 -37.41
N SER A 408 12.03 3.22 -38.43
CA SER A 408 13.05 3.86 -39.29
C SER A 408 13.90 4.85 -38.48
N VAL A 409 13.27 5.77 -37.75
CA VAL A 409 13.96 6.81 -36.98
C VAL A 409 14.57 6.25 -35.70
N TRP A 410 13.82 5.42 -34.94
CA TRP A 410 14.35 4.84 -33.71
C TRP A 410 15.43 3.80 -33.96
N SER A 411 15.28 2.95 -34.98
CA SER A 411 16.35 2.00 -35.31
C SER A 411 17.55 2.71 -35.92
N ALA A 412 17.38 3.79 -36.69
CA ALA A 412 18.52 4.57 -37.18
C ALA A 412 19.25 5.27 -36.02
N ARG A 413 18.52 5.88 -35.07
CA ARG A 413 19.11 6.51 -33.89
C ARG A 413 19.76 5.49 -32.96
N TRP A 414 19.14 4.32 -32.77
CA TRP A 414 19.69 3.24 -31.97
C TRP A 414 20.91 2.60 -32.64
N LYS A 415 20.85 2.34 -33.94
CA LYS A 415 22.00 1.91 -34.74
C LYS A 415 23.10 2.97 -34.73
N ARG A 416 22.77 4.26 -34.73
CA ARG A 416 23.75 5.36 -34.61
C ARG A 416 24.35 5.46 -33.21
N LEU A 417 23.60 5.15 -32.16
CA LEU A 417 24.10 5.03 -30.78
C LEU A 417 24.96 3.77 -30.59
N GLN A 418 24.61 2.66 -31.25
CA GLN A 418 25.42 1.44 -31.28
C GLN A 418 26.66 1.60 -32.16
N ALA A 419 26.55 2.38 -33.24
CA ALA A 419 27.63 2.75 -34.15
C ALA A 419 28.36 4.03 -33.73
N MET A 420 28.00 4.64 -32.59
CA MET A 420 28.78 5.73 -32.03
C MET A 420 30.19 5.18 -31.82
N PRO A 421 31.21 5.88 -32.35
CA PRO A 421 32.52 5.33 -32.52
C PRO A 421 33.07 4.80 -31.20
N ALA A 422 33.82 3.72 -31.32
CA ALA A 422 34.64 2.99 -30.36
C ALA A 422 35.48 3.81 -29.35
N ARG A 423 35.30 5.13 -29.19
CA ARG A 423 35.88 5.93 -28.11
C ARG A 423 35.48 5.43 -26.72
N THR A 424 34.37 4.72 -26.56
CA THR A 424 34.02 4.05 -25.31
C THR A 424 34.78 2.73 -25.09
N ARG A 425 35.53 2.22 -26.10
CA ARG A 425 36.45 1.07 -25.91
C ARG A 425 37.58 1.36 -24.91
N TRP A 426 37.80 2.63 -24.57
CA TRP A 426 38.88 3.06 -23.70
C TRP A 426 38.60 2.71 -22.25
N ILE A 427 37.33 2.53 -21.85
CA ILE A 427 36.96 2.26 -20.45
C ILE A 427 37.14 0.76 -20.12
N GLY A 428 38.28 0.43 -19.50
CA GLY A 428 38.56 -0.88 -18.90
C GLY A 428 37.62 -1.20 -17.72
N PRO A 429 37.45 -2.48 -17.26
CA PRO A 429 36.60 -2.78 -16.10
C PRO A 429 37.16 -2.14 -14.86
N ALA A 430 38.50 -2.12 -14.75
CA ALA A 430 39.22 -1.46 -13.68
C ALA A 430 38.93 0.05 -13.67
N GLN A 431 38.91 0.71 -14.83
CA GLN A 431 38.57 2.14 -14.92
C GLN A 431 37.10 2.40 -14.59
N SER A 432 36.19 1.55 -15.06
CA SER A 432 34.76 1.63 -14.71
C SER A 432 34.54 1.44 -13.20
N ALA A 433 35.20 0.46 -12.59
CA ALA A 433 35.14 0.20 -11.17
C ALA A 433 35.78 1.33 -10.34
N ALA A 434 36.90 1.89 -10.80
CA ALA A 434 37.54 3.05 -10.18
C ALA A 434 36.64 4.29 -10.25
N ALA A 435 36.03 4.56 -11.41
CA ALA A 435 35.08 5.65 -11.58
C ALA A 435 33.84 5.46 -10.70
N PHE A 436 33.32 4.24 -10.61
CA PHE A 436 32.20 3.90 -9.73
C PHE A 436 32.54 4.15 -8.26
N ALA A 437 33.69 3.65 -7.78
CA ALA A 437 34.13 3.84 -6.40
C ALA A 437 34.40 5.32 -6.08
N LEU A 438 35.03 6.05 -7.00
CA LEU A 438 35.28 7.48 -6.86
C LEU A 438 33.96 8.26 -6.78
N LEU A 439 32.99 7.99 -7.65
CA LEU A 439 31.69 8.67 -7.61
C LEU A 439 30.89 8.32 -6.37
N ALA A 440 30.93 7.07 -5.89
CA ALA A 440 30.30 6.69 -4.63
C ALA A 440 30.89 7.50 -3.47
N ALA A 441 32.23 7.56 -3.36
CA ALA A 441 32.93 8.32 -2.34
C ALA A 441 32.64 9.83 -2.44
N CYS A 442 32.73 10.40 -3.64
CA CYS A 442 32.41 11.80 -3.89
C CYS A 442 30.95 12.13 -3.52
N THR A 443 30.00 11.23 -3.82
CA THR A 443 28.59 11.43 -3.47
C THR A 443 28.40 11.44 -1.95
N SER A 444 29.01 10.50 -1.23
CA SER A 444 28.96 10.46 0.23
C SER A 444 29.60 11.70 0.88
N VAL A 445 30.80 12.08 0.45
CA VAL A 445 31.51 13.25 0.99
C VAL A 445 30.75 14.54 0.67
N ALA A 446 30.27 14.70 -0.56
CA ALA A 446 29.48 15.87 -0.94
C ALA A 446 28.17 15.95 -0.15
N ALA A 447 27.49 14.83 0.11
CA ALA A 447 26.28 14.81 0.92
C ALA A 447 26.54 15.24 2.36
N VAL A 448 27.63 14.76 2.98
CA VAL A 448 28.06 15.21 4.32
C VAL A 448 28.38 16.69 4.31
N GLU A 449 29.11 17.19 3.30
CA GLU A 449 29.42 18.62 3.20
C GLU A 449 28.17 19.48 2.96
N ILE A 450 27.16 18.97 2.23
CA ILE A 450 25.89 19.66 2.02
C ILE A 450 25.08 19.73 3.31
N GLU A 451 24.91 18.62 4.03
CA GLU A 451 24.23 18.60 5.33
C GLU A 451 24.97 19.47 6.36
N TYR A 452 26.31 19.39 6.33
CA TYR A 452 27.17 20.31 7.05
C TYR A 452 26.75 21.73 6.66
N ARG A 453 26.87 22.19 5.43
CA ARG A 453 26.56 23.60 5.11
C ARG A 453 25.11 24.02 5.36
N SER A 454 24.14 23.11 5.31
CA SER A 454 22.74 23.46 5.57
C SER A 454 22.46 23.74 7.05
N ASP A 455 23.28 23.20 7.96
CA ASP A 455 23.21 23.38 9.42
C ASP A 455 21.78 23.54 9.95
N PRO A 456 20.91 22.52 9.73
CA PRO A 456 19.47 22.65 10.03
C PRO A 456 19.20 22.97 11.49
N PHE A 457 20.13 22.58 12.38
CA PHE A 457 20.07 22.80 13.83
C PHE A 457 20.92 23.98 14.32
N GLY A 458 21.62 24.68 13.43
CA GLY A 458 22.41 25.85 13.81
C GLY A 458 23.59 25.51 14.73
N GLU A 459 24.02 24.24 14.79
CA GLU A 459 25.03 23.76 15.74
C GLU A 459 26.39 24.46 15.56
N ARG A 460 26.66 24.97 14.36
CA ARG A 460 27.95 25.58 14.01
C ARG A 460 27.88 27.08 13.90
N ARG A 461 26.78 27.67 14.35
CA ARG A 461 26.66 29.11 14.52
C ARG A 461 27.45 29.57 15.75
N PRO A 462 28.01 30.81 15.75
CA PRO A 462 28.66 31.38 16.92
C PRO A 462 27.73 31.47 18.14
N GLU A 463 26.42 31.60 17.91
CA GLU A 463 25.40 31.67 18.95
C GLU A 463 25.05 30.32 19.59
N GLY A 464 25.60 29.22 19.05
CA GLY A 464 25.23 27.85 19.41
C GLY A 464 24.00 27.33 18.67
N PRO A 465 23.56 26.09 18.96
CA PRO A 465 22.39 25.46 18.34
C PRO A 465 21.14 26.32 18.45
N TYR A 466 20.23 26.21 17.47
CA TYR A 466 18.92 26.84 17.55
C TYR A 466 18.23 26.45 18.86
N ALA A 467 17.91 27.44 19.69
CA ALA A 467 17.12 27.21 20.88
C ALA A 467 15.74 26.68 20.46
N LEU A 468 15.39 25.48 20.94
CA LEU A 468 14.04 24.96 20.77
C LEU A 468 13.06 25.96 21.39
N LYS A 469 12.07 26.39 20.61
CA LYS A 469 10.99 27.21 21.14
C LYS A 469 10.21 26.35 22.14
N ARG A 470 10.26 26.72 23.43
CA ARG A 470 9.44 26.07 24.44
C ARG A 470 7.98 26.15 23.99
N ILE A 471 7.31 25.00 23.92
CA ILE A 471 5.88 24.95 23.67
C ILE A 471 5.21 25.57 24.89
N GLU A 472 4.25 26.48 24.67
CA GLU A 472 3.52 27.12 25.76
C GLU A 472 2.91 26.03 26.68
N PRO A 473 3.04 26.13 28.01
CA PRO A 473 2.55 25.11 28.93
C PRO A 473 1.07 24.77 28.73
N GLU A 474 0.26 25.77 28.36
CA GLU A 474 -1.15 25.60 28.01
C GLU A 474 -1.34 24.68 26.80
N ARG A 475 -0.52 24.85 25.75
CA ARG A 475 -0.55 23.98 24.57
C ARG A 475 -0.03 22.58 24.87
N VAL A 476 0.97 22.43 25.75
CA VAL A 476 1.42 21.12 26.21
C VAL A 476 0.30 20.42 26.99
N ALA A 477 -0.34 21.13 27.92
CA ALA A 477 -1.49 20.60 28.64
C ALA A 477 -2.56 20.16 27.63
N GLU A 478 -2.93 21.02 26.66
CA GLU A 478 -3.87 20.69 25.59
C GLU A 478 -3.48 19.45 24.77
N LEU A 479 -2.21 19.30 24.38
CA LEU A 479 -1.74 18.13 23.62
C LEU A 479 -1.74 16.84 24.45
N LEU A 480 -1.57 16.95 25.77
CA LEU A 480 -1.57 15.82 26.71
C LEU A 480 -2.94 15.58 27.36
N ARG A 481 -3.97 16.35 26.98
CA ARG A 481 -5.33 16.20 27.47
C ARG A 481 -5.96 14.93 26.92
N ASN A 482 -5.95 13.89 27.75
CA ASN A 482 -6.72 12.66 27.53
C ASN A 482 -8.19 12.78 27.95
N ASP A 483 -8.62 13.94 28.46
CA ASP A 483 -9.98 14.21 28.95
C ASP A 483 -10.92 14.78 27.88
N THR A 484 -10.40 15.13 26.70
CA THR A 484 -11.21 15.62 25.59
C THR A 484 -12.03 14.46 25.02
N LYS A 485 -13.20 14.21 25.62
CA LYS A 485 -14.21 13.33 25.03
C LYS A 485 -14.48 13.81 23.61
N VAL A 486 -14.39 12.90 22.65
CA VAL A 486 -14.85 13.15 21.27
C VAL A 486 -16.28 13.68 21.39
N LYS A 487 -16.58 14.81 20.75
CA LYS A 487 -17.93 15.37 20.84
C LYS A 487 -18.91 14.35 20.29
N SER A 488 -20.08 14.23 20.91
CA SER A 488 -21.08 13.26 20.49
C SER A 488 -21.43 13.41 19.00
N GLU A 489 -21.42 14.62 18.45
CA GLU A 489 -21.65 14.88 17.02
C GLU A 489 -20.53 14.33 16.13
N ASP A 490 -19.28 14.43 16.57
CA ASP A 490 -18.11 14.00 15.81
C ASP A 490 -17.99 12.46 15.76
N LYS A 491 -18.79 11.74 16.56
CA LYS A 491 -18.87 10.27 16.54
C LYS A 491 -19.79 9.75 15.43
N LEU A 492 -20.67 10.57 14.88
CA LEU A 492 -21.62 10.15 13.86
C LEU A 492 -20.98 10.25 12.47
N PHE A 493 -20.88 9.12 11.77
CA PHE A 493 -20.49 9.09 10.35
C PHE A 493 -21.69 9.25 9.41
N ASP A 494 -22.72 8.42 9.59
CA ASP A 494 -23.93 8.47 8.76
C ASP A 494 -25.16 8.09 9.58
N PHE A 495 -26.31 8.65 9.23
CA PHE A 495 -27.61 8.29 9.81
C PHE A 495 -28.64 8.19 8.69
N GLY A 496 -29.21 7.01 8.50
CA GLY A 496 -30.11 6.70 7.40
C GLY A 496 -31.32 5.85 7.82
N VAL A 497 -32.39 5.98 7.05
CA VAL A 497 -33.61 5.18 7.14
C VAL A 497 -33.87 4.57 5.77
N GLY A 498 -34.13 3.27 5.71
CA GLY A 498 -34.35 2.53 4.46
C GLY A 498 -35.18 1.28 4.70
N THR A 499 -35.18 0.35 3.74
CA THR A 499 -36.03 -0.86 3.78
C THR A 499 -35.23 -2.16 3.76
N TYR A 500 -33.98 -2.15 3.28
CA TYR A 500 -33.17 -3.37 3.24
C TYR A 500 -31.67 -3.13 3.48
N LEU A 501 -31.02 -4.18 3.99
CA LEU A 501 -29.58 -4.21 4.24
C LEU A 501 -28.87 -5.09 3.21
N VAL A 502 -27.68 -4.68 2.76
CA VAL A 502 -26.74 -5.51 1.98
C VAL A 502 -25.45 -5.62 2.77
N GLY A 503 -25.10 -6.82 3.24
CA GLY A 503 -23.89 -7.02 4.05
C GLY A 503 -23.91 -6.23 5.37
N GLY A 504 -25.09 -6.00 5.94
CA GLY A 504 -25.27 -5.19 7.16
C GLY A 504 -25.27 -3.67 6.92
N ILE A 505 -25.22 -3.22 5.67
CA ILE A 505 -25.25 -1.80 5.29
C ILE A 505 -26.62 -1.45 4.74
N LEU A 506 -27.18 -0.33 5.19
CA LEU A 506 -28.37 0.24 4.60
C LEU A 506 -28.13 0.59 3.13
N ALA A 507 -28.74 -0.20 2.24
CA ALA A 507 -28.46 -0.14 0.80
C ALA A 507 -29.37 0.84 0.06
N ASP A 508 -30.55 1.12 0.60
CA ASP A 508 -31.48 2.13 0.13
C ASP A 508 -31.72 3.22 1.18
N ARG A 509 -32.15 4.39 0.72
CA ARG A 509 -32.64 5.45 1.60
C ARG A 509 -34.08 5.72 1.20
N ALA A 510 -35.01 5.43 2.12
CA ALA A 510 -36.43 5.61 1.91
C ALA A 510 -36.95 6.69 2.86
N SER A 511 -37.73 7.61 2.32
CA SER A 511 -38.41 8.67 3.07
C SER A 511 -39.93 8.51 3.05
N GLU A 512 -40.45 7.50 2.36
CA GLU A 512 -41.86 7.22 2.21
C GLU A 512 -42.10 5.75 2.57
N PHE A 513 -43.06 5.52 3.45
CA PHE A 513 -43.43 4.20 3.94
C PHE A 513 -44.96 4.10 3.96
N ASN A 514 -45.51 2.91 3.77
CA ASN A 514 -46.93 2.61 3.96
C ASN A 514 -47.15 1.78 5.22
N TYR A 515 -48.40 1.64 5.64
CA TYR A 515 -48.74 0.68 6.68
C TYR A 515 -48.35 -0.75 6.28
N GLY A 516 -47.79 -1.47 7.24
CA GLY A 516 -47.25 -2.80 7.05
C GLY A 516 -45.77 -2.80 6.61
N ASP A 517 -45.25 -1.70 6.06
CA ASP A 517 -43.83 -1.58 5.69
C ASP A 517 -42.94 -1.64 6.93
N THR A 518 -41.72 -2.13 6.71
CA THR A 518 -40.69 -2.21 7.74
C THR A 518 -39.56 -1.28 7.37
N SER A 519 -39.29 -0.30 8.22
CA SER A 519 -38.10 0.55 8.11
C SER A 519 -36.94 -0.04 8.89
N ILE A 520 -35.75 0.16 8.35
CA ILE A 520 -34.48 -0.10 9.02
C ILE A 520 -33.81 1.24 9.24
N VAL A 521 -33.59 1.57 10.51
CA VAL A 521 -32.95 2.80 10.94
C VAL A 521 -31.55 2.45 11.38
N GLN A 522 -30.53 2.99 10.72
CA GLN A 522 -29.14 2.66 10.99
C GLN A 522 -28.34 3.94 11.19
N CYS A 523 -27.43 3.93 12.17
CA CYS A 523 -26.34 4.90 12.20
C CYS A 523 -24.99 4.19 12.06
N SER A 524 -24.02 4.90 11.47
CA SER A 524 -22.63 4.49 11.37
C SER A 524 -21.80 5.40 12.26
N LEU A 525 -20.90 4.83 13.05
CA LEU A 525 -20.05 5.54 14.01
C LEU A 525 -18.61 5.65 13.51
N VAL A 526 -17.92 6.72 13.91
CA VAL A 526 -16.48 6.92 13.69
C VAL A 526 -15.70 6.37 14.89
N PRO A 527 -14.78 5.42 14.72
CA PRO A 527 -13.86 4.99 15.74
C PRO A 527 -12.69 5.99 15.89
N PRO A 528 -12.09 6.12 17.08
CA PRO A 528 -12.52 5.49 18.32
C PRO A 528 -13.75 6.20 18.94
N HIS A 529 -14.73 5.41 19.41
CA HIS A 529 -15.79 5.88 20.31
C HIS A 529 -15.81 5.04 21.59
N GLU A 530 -16.31 5.59 22.69
CA GLU A 530 -16.54 4.83 23.91
C GLU A 530 -17.73 3.87 23.79
N ASP A 531 -17.85 2.92 24.72
CA ASP A 531 -19.09 2.17 24.89
C ASP A 531 -20.19 3.18 25.25
N MET A 532 -21.25 3.21 24.47
CA MET A 532 -22.25 4.26 24.55
C MET A 532 -23.66 3.74 24.35
N TRP A 533 -24.64 4.43 24.91
CA TRP A 533 -26.04 4.16 24.66
C TRP A 533 -26.51 4.98 23.44
N VAL A 534 -26.97 4.29 22.41
CA VAL A 534 -27.50 4.90 21.19
C VAL A 534 -29.02 4.73 21.17
N GLU A 535 -29.75 5.84 21.07
CA GLU A 535 -31.20 5.87 20.99
C GLU A 535 -31.69 6.25 19.60
N PHE A 536 -32.69 5.52 19.12
CA PHE A 536 -33.46 5.81 17.92
C PHE A 536 -34.89 6.14 18.34
N ASN A 537 -35.26 7.40 18.22
CA ASN A 537 -36.58 7.88 18.63
C ASN A 537 -37.43 8.20 17.41
N LEU A 538 -38.66 7.68 17.35
CA LEU A 538 -39.65 8.10 16.37
C LEU A 538 -40.46 9.26 16.94
N HIS A 539 -40.45 10.39 16.25
CA HIS A 539 -41.21 11.59 16.60
C HIS A 539 -42.28 11.87 15.54
N ASP A 540 -43.45 12.35 15.96
CA ASP A 540 -44.48 12.85 15.04
C ASP A 540 -44.19 14.28 14.54
N ASP A 541 -45.11 14.83 13.74
CA ASP A 541 -45.02 16.18 13.17
C ASP A 541 -45.05 17.31 14.22
N GLN A 542 -45.57 17.03 15.41
CA GLN A 542 -45.56 17.93 16.57
C GLN A 542 -44.30 17.75 17.44
N GLY A 543 -43.40 16.85 17.05
CA GLY A 543 -42.17 16.54 17.79
C GLY A 543 -42.40 15.69 19.04
N ARG A 544 -43.60 15.12 19.23
CA ARG A 544 -43.90 14.22 20.35
C ARG A 544 -43.23 12.87 20.12
N LEU A 545 -42.67 12.31 21.18
CA LEU A 545 -42.06 10.99 21.15
C LEU A 545 -43.15 9.91 21.04
N ILE A 546 -43.09 9.12 19.98
CA ILE A 546 -44.01 8.02 19.70
C ILE A 546 -43.40 6.71 20.17
N GLU A 547 -42.19 6.41 19.70
CA GLU A 547 -41.45 5.19 20.02
C GLU A 547 -40.01 5.54 20.42
N ARG A 548 -39.43 4.79 21.35
CA ARG A 548 -38.03 4.88 21.73
C ARG A 548 -37.41 3.49 21.74
N GLU A 549 -36.46 3.28 20.85
CA GLU A 549 -35.56 2.13 20.91
C GLU A 549 -34.15 2.57 21.24
N GLY A 550 -33.39 1.73 21.92
CA GLY A 550 -31.98 2.01 22.18
C GLY A 550 -31.19 0.75 22.45
N GLN A 551 -29.88 0.84 22.24
CA GLN A 551 -28.96 -0.27 22.47
C GLN A 551 -27.60 0.22 22.96
N ILE A 552 -26.93 -0.63 23.74
CA ILE A 552 -25.53 -0.41 24.12
C ILE A 552 -24.67 -0.77 22.91
N VAL A 553 -23.86 0.19 22.48
CA VAL A 553 -22.97 0.07 21.34
C VAL A 553 -21.55 0.02 21.87
N ALA A 554 -20.97 -1.18 21.86
CA ALA A 554 -19.58 -1.39 22.27
C ALA A 554 -18.62 -0.71 21.29
N ARG A 555 -17.43 -0.32 21.75
CA ARG A 555 -16.37 0.36 20.98
C ARG A 555 -16.04 -0.27 19.62
N GLY A 556 -16.22 -1.59 19.47
CA GLY A 556 -15.96 -2.30 18.22
C GLY A 556 -17.16 -2.40 17.27
N TYR A 557 -18.36 -2.05 17.73
CA TYR A 557 -19.59 -2.14 16.95
C TYR A 557 -19.97 -0.77 16.42
N ILE A 558 -19.74 -0.55 15.12
CA ILE A 558 -19.86 0.79 14.54
C ILE A 558 -21.14 1.01 13.75
N ARG A 559 -22.01 0.01 13.63
CA ARG A 559 -23.24 0.08 12.82
C ARG A 559 -24.49 -0.43 13.55
N PRO A 560 -24.87 0.22 14.66
CA PRO A 560 -26.14 -0.09 15.33
C PRO A 560 -27.32 0.23 14.40
N SER A 561 -28.27 -0.70 14.35
CA SER A 561 -29.52 -0.54 13.63
C SER A 561 -30.70 -1.04 14.44
N VAL A 562 -31.87 -0.47 14.18
CA VAL A 562 -33.17 -0.94 14.67
C VAL A 562 -34.14 -1.13 13.51
N THR A 563 -35.12 -2.00 13.70
CA THR A 563 -36.11 -2.34 12.68
C THR A 563 -37.48 -2.03 13.23
N TYR A 564 -38.24 -1.17 12.55
CA TYR A 564 -39.54 -0.71 13.01
C TYR A 564 -40.60 -0.93 11.92
N ARG A 565 -41.70 -1.59 12.29
CA ARG A 565 -42.83 -1.87 11.39
C ARG A 565 -43.95 -0.87 11.65
N TYR A 566 -44.38 -0.16 10.61
CA TYR A 566 -45.48 0.80 10.72
C TYR A 566 -46.82 0.07 10.74
N ASP A 567 -47.65 0.34 11.73
CA ASP A 567 -49.00 -0.21 11.85
C ASP A 567 -50.06 0.90 11.77
N GLU A 568 -51.33 0.49 11.69
CA GLU A 568 -52.48 1.40 11.54
C GLU A 568 -52.76 2.25 12.79
N SER A 569 -52.06 2.03 13.91
CA SER A 569 -52.20 2.87 15.10
C SER A 569 -51.53 4.24 14.94
N LEU A 570 -50.57 4.35 14.02
CA LEU A 570 -49.93 5.60 13.66
C LEU A 570 -50.78 6.35 12.62
N PRO A 571 -51.25 7.57 12.86
CA PRO A 571 -51.95 8.32 11.82
C PRO A 571 -51.03 8.60 10.62
N ALA A 572 -51.59 8.59 9.42
CA ALA A 572 -50.86 8.98 8.22
C ALA A 572 -50.33 10.41 8.39
N GLY A 573 -49.08 10.66 8.02
CA GLY A 573 -48.48 11.97 8.26
C GLY A 573 -46.96 11.99 8.17
N ARG A 574 -46.38 13.11 8.60
CA ARG A 574 -44.93 13.29 8.68
C ARG A 574 -44.41 12.82 10.02
N TYR A 575 -43.32 12.07 9.99
CA TYR A 575 -42.60 11.62 11.16
C TYR A 575 -41.12 11.94 10.99
N SER A 576 -40.37 11.82 12.08
CA SER A 576 -38.92 11.93 12.03
C SER A 576 -38.26 10.93 12.97
N TRP A 577 -37.25 10.23 12.45
CA TRP A 577 -36.33 9.46 13.27
C TRP A 577 -35.26 10.39 13.83
N VAL A 578 -35.06 10.34 15.14
CA VAL A 578 -34.13 11.18 15.89
C VAL A 578 -33.11 10.30 16.57
N LEU A 579 -31.86 10.44 16.17
CA LEU A 579 -30.72 9.77 16.77
C LEU A 579 -30.23 10.55 17.98
N ARG A 580 -30.11 9.89 19.14
CA ARG A 580 -29.54 10.51 20.35
C ARG A 580 -28.39 9.70 20.92
N TYR A 581 -27.40 10.41 21.43
CA TYR A 581 -26.32 9.86 22.25
C TYR A 581 -26.39 10.49 23.64
N ASP A 582 -26.41 9.68 24.69
CA ASP A 582 -26.49 10.16 26.09
C ASP A 582 -27.61 11.21 26.30
N GLY A 583 -28.75 11.01 25.65
CA GLY A 583 -29.88 11.92 25.72
C GLY A 583 -29.73 13.21 24.93
N LYS A 584 -28.67 13.44 24.15
CA LYS A 584 -28.52 14.59 23.24
C LYS A 584 -28.92 14.21 21.81
N GLU A 585 -29.76 15.01 21.15
CA GLU A 585 -30.07 14.84 19.72
C GLU A 585 -28.83 15.15 18.85
N ILE A 586 -28.49 14.20 17.98
CA ILE A 586 -27.30 14.24 17.13
C ILE A 586 -27.69 14.43 15.68
N ALA A 587 -28.69 13.69 15.22
CA ALA A 587 -29.19 13.77 13.86
C ALA A 587 -30.67 13.45 13.78
N ARG A 588 -31.32 13.98 12.74
CA ARG A 588 -32.74 13.79 12.46
C ARG A 588 -32.95 13.43 10.99
N ARG A 589 -33.87 12.51 10.72
CA ARG A 589 -34.29 12.11 9.37
C ARG A 589 -35.80 12.09 9.28
N ASP A 590 -36.34 12.93 8.41
CA ASP A 590 -37.77 13.00 8.14
C ASP A 590 -38.20 11.82 7.25
N ILE A 591 -39.39 11.30 7.54
CA ILE A 591 -40.10 10.30 6.74
C ILE A 591 -41.58 10.68 6.62
N THR A 592 -42.27 10.10 5.66
CA THR A 592 -43.71 10.24 5.45
C THR A 592 -44.35 8.86 5.51
N LEU A 593 -45.35 8.70 6.37
CA LEU A 593 -46.17 7.51 6.44
C LEU A 593 -47.44 7.74 5.62
N GLY A 594 -47.53 7.06 4.49
CA GLY A 594 -48.72 7.00 3.65
C GLY A 594 -49.87 6.34 4.41
N GLY A 595 -51.06 6.94 4.31
CA GLY A 595 -52.27 6.31 4.81
C GLY A 595 -52.56 5.03 4.05
N VAL A 596 -53.50 4.22 4.56
CA VAL A 596 -54.06 3.10 3.80
C VAL A 596 -54.45 3.73 2.48
N GLN A 597 -53.79 3.35 1.38
CA GLN A 597 -54.42 3.49 0.08
C GLN A 597 -55.69 2.71 0.28
N THR A 598 -56.80 3.40 0.54
CA THR A 598 -58.11 2.87 0.29
C THR A 598 -57.99 2.50 -1.18
N VAL A 599 -57.63 1.24 -1.41
CA VAL A 599 -57.90 0.56 -2.65
C VAL A 599 -59.39 0.66 -2.67
N SER A 600 -59.88 1.76 -3.24
CA SER A 600 -61.25 1.93 -3.62
C SER A 600 -61.44 0.69 -4.46
N ALA A 601 -62.08 -0.32 -3.88
CA ALA A 601 -62.61 -1.41 -4.62
C ALA A 601 -63.66 -0.74 -5.51
N GLU A 602 -63.22 -0.13 -6.61
CA GLU A 602 -63.99 -0.12 -7.83
C GLU A 602 -64.16 -1.59 -8.16
N VAL A 603 -65.14 -2.19 -7.48
CA VAL A 603 -65.90 -3.31 -7.97
C VAL A 603 -66.45 -2.79 -9.29
N SER A 604 -65.70 -3.00 -10.37
CA SER A 604 -66.17 -2.74 -11.71
C SER A 604 -67.44 -3.59 -11.90
N PRO A 605 -68.63 -2.98 -11.96
CA PRO A 605 -69.82 -3.72 -12.33
C PRO A 605 -69.74 -3.87 -13.85
N HIS A 606 -69.59 -5.11 -14.31
CA HIS A 606 -69.61 -5.58 -15.71
C HIS A 606 -68.25 -5.69 -16.45
N ARG A 607 -67.79 -6.93 -16.64
CA ARG A 607 -68.19 -7.74 -17.81
C ARG A 607 -68.02 -9.23 -17.57
#